data_AF-A0A2S5CQL5-F1
#
_entry.id   AF-A0A2S5CQL5-F1
#
_cell.length_a   1.000
_cell.length_b   1.000
_cell.length_c   1.000
_cell.angle_alpha   90.00
_cell.angle_beta   90.00
_cell.angle_gamma   90.00
#
_symmetry.space_group_name_H-M   'P 1'
#
loop_
_entity.id
_entity.type
_entity.pdbx_description
1 polymer ?
#
loop_
_entity_poly.entity_id
_entity_poly.type
_entity_poly.pdbx_seq_one_letter_code
_entity_poly.pdbx_strand_id
1 'polypeptide(L)'
;MNSLAKNALLLTIVTLSFTYQSHAKKTSLEQRLLSVVGKNAVRCGVFHFNDRKSGYLSGAVAAKAIRCMTIAYQHSQGFYLSDEGSGIDSYVARGILGTPNRSGIYRFDYDSSPSGGGFSGHDAFGMASCHKNAVPGKIDPEADCGITLKAPPPEPVKIKIKSKPTRCEFTQLKLPDDFAVLAVSGGRSHETGFQIDQSGYQALQIEVLANRPDKPLVLILGQYEPTIWNIHWTQGTHIIAVVAGGLHRQAVAGLPRGIPMLNSTIENEGGCKDFNLWEPEAFNPLSRRLFGRPVEKVYLAENGNVLVGGPLSPDIKVLSSSATPPKSFFDKNAPLAGEAGLEDGIKKGLLRKATEEDARAWFAQVAERAPSDVPPIAGQETTPKVPGIYEGTYVVLKPFVFPAALFGGHSATFFIPRGVPMPNGDPGHSTIYDFNTFAARQESSSPQKR
;
A
#
# COMPACT_ATOMS: atom_id res chain seq x y z
N MET A 1 -24.97 -55.95 -23.91
CA MET A 1 -24.75 -54.69 -24.66
C MET A 1 -25.95 -53.71 -24.67
N ASN A 2 -27.12 -54.01 -24.07
CA ASN A 2 -28.31 -53.14 -24.16
C ASN A 2 -28.59 -52.19 -22.97
N SER A 3 -27.77 -52.21 -21.91
CA SER A 3 -28.00 -51.36 -20.71
C SER A 3 -27.25 -50.03 -20.78
N LEU A 4 -26.04 -50.00 -21.36
CA LEU A 4 -25.22 -48.79 -21.48
C LEU A 4 -25.81 -47.74 -22.45
N ALA A 5 -26.45 -48.18 -23.54
CA ALA A 5 -27.05 -47.26 -24.51
C ALA A 5 -28.30 -46.53 -23.99
N LYS A 6 -29.09 -47.17 -23.11
CA LYS A 6 -30.28 -46.55 -22.51
C LYS A 6 -29.93 -45.47 -21.48
N ASN A 7 -28.85 -45.69 -20.70
CA ASN A 7 -28.39 -44.70 -19.72
C ASN A 7 -27.75 -43.48 -20.39
N ALA A 8 -27.06 -43.65 -21.53
CA ALA A 8 -26.52 -42.53 -22.30
C ALA A 8 -27.61 -41.64 -22.91
N LEU A 9 -28.71 -42.23 -23.41
CA LEU A 9 -29.83 -41.48 -23.98
C LEU A 9 -30.58 -40.68 -22.90
N LEU A 10 -30.81 -41.26 -21.72
CA LEU A 10 -31.49 -40.57 -20.61
C LEU A 10 -30.67 -39.38 -20.09
N LEU A 11 -29.35 -39.55 -19.96
CA LEU A 11 -28.45 -38.47 -19.49
C LEU A 11 -28.35 -37.31 -20.49
N THR A 12 -28.46 -37.60 -21.80
CA THR A 12 -28.43 -36.60 -22.87
C THR A 12 -29.74 -35.79 -22.93
N ILE A 13 -30.89 -36.43 -22.71
CA ILE A 13 -32.19 -35.75 -22.68
C ILE A 13 -32.28 -34.81 -21.47
N VAL A 14 -31.81 -35.25 -20.30
CA VAL A 14 -31.81 -34.43 -19.08
C VAL A 14 -30.91 -33.19 -19.23
N THR A 15 -29.70 -33.33 -19.78
CA THR A 15 -28.80 -32.18 -19.99
C THR A 15 -29.30 -31.19 -21.04
N LEU A 16 -29.99 -31.65 -22.10
CA LEU A 16 -30.65 -30.78 -23.08
C LEU A 16 -31.82 -29.98 -22.46
N SER A 17 -32.64 -30.60 -21.61
CA SER A 17 -33.75 -29.90 -20.95
C SER A 17 -33.28 -28.82 -19.97
N PHE A 18 -32.21 -29.08 -19.20
CA PHE A 18 -31.65 -28.10 -18.27
C PHE A 18 -30.97 -26.91 -18.99
N THR A 19 -30.26 -27.15 -20.08
CA THR A 19 -29.61 -26.07 -20.85
C THR A 19 -30.62 -25.19 -21.59
N TYR A 20 -31.70 -25.78 -22.14
CA TYR A 20 -32.75 -25.03 -22.84
C TYR A 20 -33.54 -24.10 -21.91
N GLN A 21 -33.90 -24.56 -20.70
CA GLN A 21 -34.57 -23.71 -19.70
C GLN A 21 -33.70 -22.54 -19.24
N SER A 22 -32.39 -22.75 -19.05
CA SER A 22 -31.48 -21.66 -18.67
C SER A 22 -31.32 -20.63 -19.79
N HIS A 23 -31.35 -21.04 -21.05
CA HIS A 23 -31.22 -20.12 -22.18
C HIS A 23 -32.47 -19.26 -22.40
N ALA A 24 -33.67 -19.87 -22.34
CA ALA A 24 -34.93 -19.15 -22.51
C ALA A 24 -35.14 -18.06 -21.44
N LYS A 25 -34.75 -18.33 -20.19
CA LYS A 25 -34.84 -17.37 -19.05
C LYS A 25 -33.84 -16.22 -19.13
N LYS A 26 -32.71 -16.39 -19.82
CA LYS A 26 -31.73 -15.32 -20.04
C LYS A 26 -32.19 -14.35 -21.13
N THR A 27 -32.84 -14.87 -22.16
CA THR A 27 -33.41 -14.09 -23.25
C THR A 27 -34.52 -13.14 -22.77
N SER A 28 -35.33 -13.54 -21.77
CA SER A 28 -36.39 -12.69 -21.22
C SER A 28 -35.87 -11.48 -20.44
N LEU A 29 -34.77 -11.62 -19.67
CA LEU A 29 -34.15 -10.47 -19.00
C LEU A 29 -33.62 -9.45 -20.00
N GLU A 30 -32.86 -9.90 -21.01
CA GLU A 30 -32.26 -8.99 -21.99
C GLU A 30 -33.34 -8.23 -22.79
N GLN A 31 -34.43 -8.91 -23.17
CA GLN A 31 -35.57 -8.26 -23.82
C GLN A 31 -36.20 -7.17 -22.94
N ARG A 32 -36.35 -7.42 -21.63
CA ARG A 32 -36.87 -6.42 -20.68
C ARG A 32 -35.92 -5.25 -20.47
N LEU A 33 -34.62 -5.50 -20.38
CA LEU A 33 -33.64 -4.42 -20.30
C LEU A 33 -33.71 -3.56 -21.56
N LEU A 34 -33.64 -4.17 -22.74
CA LEU A 34 -33.64 -3.45 -24.02
C LEU A 34 -34.97 -2.73 -24.32
N SER A 35 -36.11 -3.19 -23.78
CA SER A 35 -37.37 -2.45 -23.91
C SER A 35 -37.38 -1.15 -23.10
N VAL A 36 -36.57 -1.06 -22.05
CA VAL A 36 -36.42 0.14 -21.21
C VAL A 36 -35.29 1.04 -21.71
N VAL A 37 -34.11 0.48 -21.97
CA VAL A 37 -32.92 1.27 -22.32
C VAL A 37 -32.74 1.51 -23.82
N GLY A 38 -33.58 0.88 -24.64
CA GLY A 38 -33.50 0.91 -26.09
C GLY A 38 -32.55 -0.15 -26.66
N LYS A 39 -32.81 -0.56 -27.91
CA LYS A 39 -32.09 -1.64 -28.60
C LYS A 39 -30.58 -1.36 -28.81
N ASN A 40 -30.19 -0.09 -28.79
CA ASN A 40 -28.81 0.35 -29.01
C ASN A 40 -28.08 0.65 -27.69
N ALA A 41 -28.58 0.14 -26.57
CA ALA A 41 -28.00 0.43 -25.27
C ALA A 41 -26.59 -0.17 -25.10
N VAL A 42 -25.74 0.57 -24.38
CA VAL A 42 -24.39 0.13 -24.04
C VAL A 42 -24.44 -0.89 -22.90
N ARG A 43 -23.93 -2.09 -23.14
CA ARG A 43 -23.77 -3.14 -22.13
C ARG A 43 -22.49 -2.92 -21.34
N CYS A 44 -22.59 -2.32 -20.16
CA CYS A 44 -21.43 -1.92 -19.36
C CYS A 44 -20.83 -3.04 -18.49
N GLY A 45 -21.47 -4.22 -18.49
CA GLY A 45 -20.96 -5.42 -17.88
C GLY A 45 -22.08 -6.37 -17.49
N VAL A 46 -21.79 -7.67 -17.55
CA VAL A 46 -22.64 -8.72 -17.01
C VAL A 46 -21.77 -9.62 -16.16
N PHE A 47 -22.20 -9.80 -14.93
CA PHE A 47 -21.43 -10.47 -13.91
C PHE A 47 -22.27 -11.55 -13.27
N HIS A 48 -21.62 -12.54 -12.64
CA HIS A 48 -22.31 -13.65 -12.01
C HIS A 48 -22.02 -13.74 -10.52
N PHE A 49 -23.06 -13.78 -9.66
CA PHE A 49 -22.85 -13.80 -8.22
C PHE A 49 -22.30 -15.14 -7.70
N ASN A 50 -22.57 -16.26 -8.38
CA ASN A 50 -22.03 -17.59 -8.02
C ASN A 50 -20.52 -17.72 -8.27
N ASP A 51 -19.96 -16.93 -9.18
CA ASP A 51 -18.53 -16.93 -9.49
C ASP A 51 -17.71 -16.01 -8.58
N ARG A 52 -18.39 -15.20 -7.75
CA ARG A 52 -17.73 -14.25 -6.84
C ARG A 52 -17.57 -14.84 -5.45
N LYS A 53 -16.32 -15.11 -5.05
CA LYS A 53 -15.98 -15.48 -3.67
C LYS A 53 -16.42 -14.43 -2.61
N SER A 54 -16.65 -13.19 -3.01
CA SER A 54 -16.92 -12.07 -2.10
C SER A 54 -18.18 -11.27 -2.42
N GLY A 55 -18.99 -11.63 -3.42
CA GLY A 55 -20.14 -10.82 -3.85
C GLY A 55 -19.79 -9.47 -4.52
N TYR A 56 -18.53 -9.03 -4.48
CA TYR A 56 -18.08 -7.73 -5.00
C TYR A 56 -17.22 -7.86 -6.27
N LEU A 57 -17.20 -6.80 -7.09
CA LEU A 57 -16.27 -6.68 -8.21
C LEU A 57 -14.87 -6.26 -7.71
N SER A 58 -13.82 -6.67 -8.42
CA SER A 58 -12.48 -6.14 -8.19
C SER A 58 -12.44 -4.64 -8.49
N GLY A 59 -11.53 -3.89 -7.85
CA GLY A 59 -11.44 -2.44 -8.01
C GLY A 59 -11.30 -1.99 -9.47
N ALA A 60 -10.51 -2.72 -10.27
CA ALA A 60 -10.33 -2.45 -11.69
C ALA A 60 -11.59 -2.73 -12.53
N VAL A 61 -12.29 -3.84 -12.26
CA VAL A 61 -13.53 -4.21 -12.97
C VAL A 61 -14.66 -3.24 -12.65
N ALA A 62 -14.81 -2.86 -11.38
CA ALA A 62 -15.77 -1.85 -10.95
C ALA A 62 -15.48 -0.48 -11.59
N ALA A 63 -14.22 -0.06 -11.64
CA ALA A 63 -13.82 1.20 -12.29
C ALA A 63 -14.16 1.21 -13.80
N LYS A 64 -13.93 0.09 -14.49
CA LYS A 64 -14.28 -0.06 -15.91
C LYS A 64 -15.79 0.04 -16.14
N ALA A 65 -16.59 -0.64 -15.31
CA ALA A 65 -18.05 -0.58 -15.38
C ALA A 65 -18.60 0.83 -15.12
N ILE A 66 -18.12 1.50 -14.06
CA ILE A 66 -18.51 2.87 -13.71
C ILE A 66 -18.16 3.84 -14.84
N ARG A 67 -16.96 3.72 -15.42
CA ARG A 67 -16.53 4.55 -16.55
C ARG A 67 -17.43 4.34 -17.77
N CYS A 68 -17.78 3.10 -18.10
CA CYS A 68 -18.69 2.81 -19.19
C CYS A 68 -20.07 3.48 -19.01
N MET A 69 -20.68 3.31 -17.84
CA MET A 69 -22.00 3.90 -17.55
C MET A 69 -21.95 5.42 -17.62
N THR A 70 -20.91 6.02 -17.03
CA THR A 70 -20.71 7.47 -17.06
C THR A 70 -20.60 8.01 -18.49
N ILE A 71 -19.82 7.34 -19.36
CA ILE A 71 -19.68 7.73 -20.76
C ILE A 71 -21.02 7.60 -21.49
N ALA A 72 -21.73 6.47 -21.37
CA ALA A 72 -23.01 6.26 -22.03
C ALA A 72 -24.04 7.32 -21.60
N TYR A 73 -24.11 7.63 -20.30
CA TYR A 73 -24.98 8.67 -19.76
C TYR A 73 -24.62 10.07 -20.28
N GLN A 74 -23.33 10.41 -20.34
CA GLN A 74 -22.85 11.67 -20.92
C GLN A 74 -23.21 11.79 -22.40
N HIS A 75 -23.24 10.69 -23.15
CA HIS A 75 -23.67 10.68 -24.55
C HIS A 75 -25.17 10.51 -24.74
N SER A 76 -25.98 10.57 -23.67
CA SER A 76 -27.43 10.37 -23.72
C SER A 76 -27.85 9.03 -24.32
N GLN A 77 -26.96 8.03 -24.24
CA GLN A 77 -27.18 6.66 -24.69
C GLN A 77 -27.76 5.84 -23.52
N GLY A 78 -28.73 4.97 -23.83
CA GLY A 78 -29.17 3.99 -22.86
C GLY A 78 -28.02 3.05 -22.49
N PHE A 79 -27.99 2.56 -21.26
CA PHE A 79 -26.99 1.60 -20.81
C PHE A 79 -27.54 0.68 -19.74
N TYR A 80 -26.88 -0.46 -19.53
CA TYR A 80 -27.17 -1.31 -18.37
C TYR A 80 -25.94 -2.06 -17.88
N LEU A 81 -25.99 -2.43 -16.60
CA LEU A 81 -25.05 -3.27 -15.89
C LEU A 81 -25.86 -4.31 -15.12
N SER A 82 -25.61 -5.60 -15.31
CA SER A 82 -26.31 -6.67 -14.59
C SER A 82 -25.37 -7.56 -13.76
N ASP A 83 -25.86 -7.97 -12.60
CA ASP A 83 -25.33 -9.03 -11.75
C ASP A 83 -26.37 -10.15 -11.71
N GLU A 84 -26.05 -11.27 -12.33
CA GLU A 84 -26.97 -12.34 -12.74
C GLU A 84 -26.61 -13.67 -12.07
N GLY A 85 -27.56 -14.58 -11.93
CA GLY A 85 -27.25 -15.93 -11.48
C GLY A 85 -28.48 -16.74 -11.11
N SER A 86 -28.25 -17.83 -10.39
CA SER A 86 -29.30 -18.76 -10.00
C SER A 86 -29.81 -18.46 -8.60
N GLY A 87 -31.11 -18.16 -8.49
CA GLY A 87 -31.89 -18.33 -7.26
C GLY A 87 -32.17 -19.82 -6.98
N ILE A 88 -33.00 -20.09 -5.97
CA ILE A 88 -33.30 -21.47 -5.53
C ILE A 88 -33.96 -22.29 -6.65
N ASP A 89 -34.89 -21.69 -7.38
CA ASP A 89 -35.68 -22.28 -8.47
C ASP A 89 -35.80 -21.36 -9.70
N SER A 90 -35.26 -20.15 -9.61
CA SER A 90 -35.33 -19.13 -10.65
C SER A 90 -33.96 -18.63 -11.07
N TYR A 91 -33.89 -18.04 -12.26
CA TYR A 91 -32.81 -17.13 -12.64
C TYR A 91 -33.15 -15.73 -12.13
N VAL A 92 -32.22 -15.11 -11.42
CA VAL A 92 -32.37 -13.78 -10.84
C VAL A 92 -31.26 -12.86 -11.32
N ALA A 93 -31.59 -11.58 -11.45
CA ALA A 93 -30.61 -10.55 -11.76
C ALA A 93 -30.93 -9.25 -11.05
N ARG A 94 -29.92 -8.45 -10.80
CA ARG A 94 -30.07 -7.09 -10.28
C ARG A 94 -29.04 -6.19 -10.93
N GLY A 95 -29.28 -4.88 -10.94
CA GLY A 95 -28.31 -4.00 -11.55
C GLY A 95 -28.74 -2.56 -11.67
N ILE A 96 -28.06 -1.85 -12.56
CA ILE A 96 -28.32 -0.44 -12.87
C ILE A 96 -28.59 -0.32 -14.35
N LEU A 97 -29.55 0.51 -14.70
CA LEU A 97 -29.81 0.91 -16.07
C LEU A 97 -30.02 2.42 -16.16
N GLY A 98 -29.66 2.99 -17.30
CA GLY A 98 -29.97 4.38 -17.64
C GLY A 98 -30.70 4.44 -18.96
N THR A 99 -31.72 5.29 -19.02
CA THR A 99 -32.52 5.49 -20.22
C THR A 99 -31.86 6.47 -21.18
N PRO A 100 -32.18 6.39 -22.49
CA PRO A 100 -31.72 7.39 -23.45
C PRO A 100 -32.23 8.79 -23.07
N ASN A 101 -31.57 9.83 -23.59
CA ASN A 101 -31.89 11.24 -23.31
C ASN A 101 -31.75 11.66 -21.83
N ARG A 102 -31.07 10.85 -21.01
CA ARG A 102 -30.85 11.11 -19.58
C ARG A 102 -32.15 11.25 -18.77
N SER A 103 -33.23 10.58 -19.18
CA SER A 103 -34.52 10.68 -18.48
C SER A 103 -34.54 10.00 -17.11
N GLY A 104 -33.56 9.15 -16.81
CA GLY A 104 -33.37 8.63 -15.46
C GLY A 104 -32.27 7.57 -15.38
N ILE A 105 -31.84 7.32 -14.14
CA ILE A 105 -31.01 6.18 -13.76
C ILE A 105 -31.82 5.38 -12.75
N TYR A 106 -31.90 4.07 -12.97
CA TYR A 106 -32.72 3.17 -12.19
C TYR A 106 -31.89 1.98 -11.71
N ARG A 107 -32.17 1.53 -10.50
CA ARG A 107 -31.85 0.16 -10.10
C ARG A 107 -32.96 -0.76 -10.57
N PHE A 108 -32.60 -1.98 -10.95
CA PHE A 108 -33.58 -3.00 -11.30
C PHE A 108 -33.31 -4.31 -10.55
N ASP A 109 -34.38 -5.06 -10.36
CA ASP A 109 -34.38 -6.43 -9.85
C ASP A 109 -35.20 -7.29 -10.80
N TYR A 110 -34.75 -8.52 -11.03
CA TYR A 110 -35.35 -9.47 -11.94
C TYR A 110 -35.41 -10.85 -11.29
N ASP A 111 -36.57 -11.49 -11.42
CA ASP A 111 -36.79 -12.87 -11.04
C ASP A 111 -37.61 -13.57 -12.13
N SER A 112 -37.01 -14.55 -12.80
CA SER A 112 -37.67 -15.30 -13.88
C SER A 112 -38.83 -16.18 -13.40
N SER A 113 -38.95 -16.47 -12.10
CA SER A 113 -40.01 -17.33 -11.56
C SER A 113 -40.18 -17.13 -10.04
N PRO A 114 -40.77 -16.00 -9.59
CA PRO A 114 -40.91 -15.69 -8.17
C PRO A 114 -41.89 -16.65 -7.49
N SER A 115 -41.37 -17.65 -6.76
CA SER A 115 -42.16 -18.62 -6.00
C SER A 115 -42.57 -18.03 -4.64
N GLY A 116 -43.59 -17.17 -4.63
CA GLY A 116 -43.99 -16.50 -3.38
C GLY A 116 -45.37 -15.85 -3.30
N GLY A 117 -46.18 -15.85 -4.35
CA GLY A 117 -47.52 -15.27 -4.24
C GLY A 117 -48.42 -15.57 -5.43
N GLY A 118 -49.40 -16.46 -5.21
CA GLY A 118 -50.76 -16.46 -5.79
C GLY A 118 -51.00 -16.45 -7.31
N PHE A 119 -50.06 -16.04 -8.16
CA PHE A 119 -50.26 -15.92 -9.60
C PHE A 119 -49.06 -16.44 -10.38
N SER A 120 -49.35 -17.46 -11.16
CA SER A 120 -48.51 -18.27 -12.02
C SER A 120 -47.95 -17.52 -13.24
N GLY A 121 -46.68 -17.75 -13.56
CA GLY A 121 -46.21 -17.87 -14.95
C GLY A 121 -45.49 -16.68 -15.59
N HIS A 122 -45.37 -15.53 -14.92
CA HIS A 122 -44.65 -14.38 -15.46
C HIS A 122 -43.40 -14.05 -14.64
N ASP A 123 -42.35 -13.62 -15.33
CA ASP A 123 -41.14 -13.09 -14.72
C ASP A 123 -41.41 -11.71 -14.10
N ALA A 124 -40.86 -11.47 -12.91
CA ALA A 124 -40.92 -10.20 -12.21
C ALA A 124 -39.75 -9.32 -12.60
N PHE A 125 -40.04 -8.09 -13.00
CA PHE A 125 -39.03 -7.06 -13.29
C PHE A 125 -39.43 -5.77 -12.60
N GLY A 126 -38.72 -5.44 -11.52
CA GLY A 126 -38.92 -4.23 -10.74
C GLY A 126 -37.88 -3.18 -11.08
N MET A 127 -38.29 -1.92 -11.10
CA MET A 127 -37.40 -0.78 -11.25
C MET A 127 -37.65 0.25 -10.16
N ALA A 128 -36.58 0.86 -9.65
CA ALA A 128 -36.67 1.98 -8.72
C ALA A 128 -35.67 3.07 -9.12
N SER A 129 -36.11 4.34 -9.05
CA SER A 129 -35.25 5.48 -9.38
C SER A 129 -34.12 5.65 -8.37
N CYS A 130 -32.92 5.99 -8.86
CA CYS A 130 -31.72 6.29 -8.06
C CYS A 130 -31.69 7.75 -7.54
N HIS A 131 -32.79 8.50 -7.63
CA HIS A 131 -32.78 9.94 -7.33
C HIS A 131 -32.78 10.24 -5.83
N LYS A 132 -31.58 10.34 -5.23
CA LYS A 132 -31.39 11.24 -4.09
C LYS A 132 -30.44 12.40 -4.35
N ASN A 133 -29.33 12.26 -5.11
CA ASN A 133 -28.36 13.38 -5.34
C ASN A 133 -27.44 13.21 -6.58
N ALA A 134 -27.89 12.58 -7.67
CA ALA A 134 -27.01 12.29 -8.80
C ALA A 134 -26.41 13.58 -9.42
N VAL A 135 -25.09 13.69 -9.42
CA VAL A 135 -24.36 14.83 -10.00
C VAL A 135 -24.42 14.74 -11.53
N PRO A 136 -24.86 15.79 -12.25
CA PRO A 136 -24.86 15.77 -13.71
C PRO A 136 -23.49 15.40 -14.28
N GLY A 137 -23.43 14.32 -15.08
CA GLY A 137 -22.22 13.90 -15.78
C GLY A 137 -21.31 12.92 -15.03
N LYS A 138 -21.67 12.44 -13.84
CA LYS A 138 -20.93 11.37 -13.14
C LYS A 138 -21.91 10.40 -12.48
N ILE A 139 -21.78 9.11 -12.79
CA ILE A 139 -22.58 8.06 -12.14
C ILE A 139 -21.76 7.45 -11.02
N ASP A 140 -22.29 7.48 -9.81
CA ASP A 140 -21.80 6.73 -8.66
C ASP A 140 -22.85 5.69 -8.24
N PRO A 141 -22.69 4.41 -8.60
CA PRO A 141 -23.64 3.34 -8.27
C PRO A 141 -24.01 3.25 -6.79
N GLU A 142 -23.08 3.58 -5.89
CA GLU A 142 -23.29 3.46 -4.46
C GLU A 142 -24.03 4.69 -3.93
N ALA A 143 -23.55 5.90 -4.26
CA ALA A 143 -24.17 7.13 -3.80
C ALA A 143 -25.51 7.43 -4.47
N ASP A 144 -25.65 7.08 -5.75
CA ASP A 144 -26.86 7.35 -6.54
C ASP A 144 -27.87 6.22 -6.34
N CYS A 145 -27.46 4.96 -6.50
CA CYS A 145 -28.40 3.83 -6.57
C CYS A 145 -28.43 2.94 -5.32
N GLY A 146 -27.55 3.18 -4.34
CA GLY A 146 -27.38 2.27 -3.19
C GLY A 146 -26.86 0.89 -3.58
N ILE A 147 -26.16 0.79 -4.71
CA ILE A 147 -25.59 -0.46 -5.23
C ILE A 147 -24.08 -0.46 -5.01
N THR A 148 -23.65 -1.29 -4.07
CA THR A 148 -22.25 -1.47 -3.72
C THR A 148 -21.57 -2.43 -4.72
N LEU A 149 -20.88 -1.87 -5.73
CA LEU A 149 -20.14 -2.66 -6.73
C LEU A 149 -18.76 -3.12 -6.24
N LYS A 150 -18.10 -2.31 -5.41
CA LYS A 150 -16.78 -2.58 -4.86
C LYS A 150 -16.93 -3.18 -3.48
N ALA A 151 -15.98 -4.00 -3.04
CA ALA A 151 -15.90 -4.32 -1.62
C ALA A 151 -15.78 -2.99 -0.85
N PRO A 152 -16.45 -2.84 0.31
CA PRO A 152 -16.16 -1.71 1.18
C PRO A 152 -14.63 -1.66 1.36
N PRO A 153 -14.01 -0.46 1.35
CA PRO A 153 -12.61 -0.36 1.75
C PRO A 153 -12.51 -1.18 3.04
N PRO A 154 -11.52 -2.09 3.15
CA PRO A 154 -11.46 -3.00 4.27
C PRO A 154 -11.68 -2.13 5.50
N GLU A 155 -12.75 -2.39 6.26
CA GLU A 155 -12.97 -1.66 7.50
C GLU A 155 -11.60 -1.66 8.19
N PRO A 156 -11.16 -0.52 8.75
CA PRO A 156 -10.11 -0.60 9.73
C PRO A 156 -10.70 -1.50 10.80
N VAL A 157 -10.44 -2.81 10.67
CA VAL A 157 -10.65 -3.76 11.72
C VAL A 157 -9.92 -3.06 12.84
N LYS A 158 -10.67 -2.64 13.85
CA LYS A 158 -10.10 -2.36 15.15
C LYS A 158 -9.60 -3.72 15.62
N ILE A 159 -8.49 -4.15 15.01
CA ILE A 159 -7.54 -5.02 15.62
C ILE A 159 -7.26 -4.21 16.86
N LYS A 160 -7.74 -4.69 18.02
CA LYS A 160 -7.05 -4.39 19.24
C LYS A 160 -5.63 -4.87 18.96
N ILE A 161 -4.81 -3.97 18.41
CA ILE A 161 -3.37 -4.13 18.35
C ILE A 161 -3.08 -4.28 19.82
N LYS A 162 -2.88 -5.54 20.26
CA LYS A 162 -2.33 -5.80 21.58
C LYS A 162 -1.14 -4.87 21.65
N SER A 163 -1.16 -4.01 22.66
CA SER A 163 -0.12 -3.04 23.02
C SER A 163 1.24 -3.45 22.48
N LYS A 164 1.99 -2.52 21.87
CA LYS A 164 3.41 -2.69 21.51
C LYS A 164 4.05 -3.69 22.49
N PRO A 165 4.52 -4.87 22.04
CA PRO A 165 5.09 -5.84 22.96
C PRO A 165 6.27 -5.17 23.66
N THR A 166 6.08 -4.88 24.95
CA THR A 166 7.09 -4.28 25.84
C THR A 166 8.18 -5.28 26.21
N ARG A 167 7.98 -6.56 25.86
CA ARG A 167 8.93 -7.66 26.08
C ARG A 167 9.29 -8.31 24.75
N CYS A 168 10.54 -8.73 24.61
CA CYS A 168 11.00 -9.54 23.49
C CYS A 168 10.48 -10.98 23.60
N GLU A 169 9.20 -11.18 23.36
CA GLU A 169 8.57 -12.50 23.43
C GLU A 169 7.30 -12.57 22.57
N PHE A 170 6.99 -13.76 22.06
CA PHE A 170 5.69 -14.03 21.49
C PHE A 170 4.75 -14.56 22.59
N THR A 171 3.75 -13.77 22.98
CA THR A 171 2.84 -14.16 24.08
C THR A 171 1.91 -15.33 23.76
N GLN A 172 1.71 -15.68 22.48
CA GLN A 172 0.75 -16.71 22.05
C GLN A 172 1.25 -17.57 20.87
N LEU A 173 2.57 -17.61 20.63
CA LEU A 173 3.12 -18.43 19.54
C LEU A 173 3.24 -19.89 20.00
N LYS A 174 2.61 -20.80 19.26
CA LYS A 174 2.79 -22.24 19.42
C LYS A 174 3.73 -22.72 18.34
N LEU A 175 4.90 -23.18 18.75
CA LEU A 175 5.90 -23.73 17.84
C LEU A 175 5.74 -25.26 17.80
N PRO A 176 5.78 -25.89 16.62
CA PRO A 176 5.92 -27.34 16.53
C PRO A 176 7.32 -27.77 17.01
N ASP A 177 7.53 -29.05 17.28
CA ASP A 177 8.85 -29.55 17.74
C ASP A 177 9.93 -29.38 16.65
N ASP A 178 9.56 -29.64 15.40
CA ASP A 178 10.43 -29.45 14.22
C ASP A 178 10.00 -28.24 13.40
N PHE A 179 10.89 -27.25 13.33
CA PHE A 179 10.77 -26.05 12.51
C PHE A 179 12.15 -25.47 12.23
N ALA A 180 12.25 -24.76 11.12
CA ALA A 180 13.46 -24.04 10.72
C ALA A 180 13.39 -22.57 11.15
N VAL A 181 14.55 -22.02 11.54
CA VAL A 181 14.72 -20.57 11.71
C VAL A 181 15.76 -20.10 10.69
N LEU A 182 15.34 -19.25 9.76
CA LEU A 182 16.21 -18.65 8.76
C LEU A 182 16.25 -17.14 8.95
N ALA A 183 17.42 -16.55 8.73
CA ALA A 183 17.61 -15.11 8.89
C ALA A 183 17.95 -14.44 7.56
N VAL A 184 17.55 -13.18 7.42
CA VAL A 184 17.89 -12.31 6.31
C VAL A 184 18.54 -11.06 6.86
N SER A 185 19.76 -10.79 6.40
CA SER A 185 20.42 -9.51 6.59
C SER A 185 20.16 -8.65 5.35
N GLY A 186 19.71 -7.42 5.58
CA GLY A 186 19.53 -6.44 4.52
C GLY A 186 20.89 -6.04 3.96
N GLY A 187 21.07 -6.22 2.65
CA GLY A 187 22.22 -5.69 1.92
C GLY A 187 21.83 -4.46 1.10
N ARG A 188 22.64 -4.13 0.09
CA ARG A 188 22.32 -3.05 -0.85
C ARG A 188 20.98 -3.34 -1.51
N SER A 189 20.05 -2.39 -1.38
CA SER A 189 18.65 -2.60 -1.75
C SER A 189 18.11 -1.48 -2.62
N HIS A 190 16.93 -1.69 -3.19
CA HIS A 190 16.25 -0.67 -3.95
C HIS A 190 15.69 0.38 -3.00
N GLU A 191 16.13 1.62 -3.20
CA GLU A 191 15.51 2.78 -2.60
C GLU A 191 14.07 2.92 -3.10
N THR A 192 13.15 3.13 -2.18
CA THR A 192 11.79 3.50 -2.51
C THR A 192 11.75 5.01 -2.73
N GLY A 193 10.98 5.48 -3.72
CA GLY A 193 10.80 6.91 -3.95
C GLY A 193 9.96 7.62 -2.88
N PHE A 194 9.74 7.00 -1.73
CA PHE A 194 8.84 7.46 -0.69
C PHE A 194 9.36 7.09 0.70
N GLN A 195 8.72 7.63 1.75
CA GLN A 195 9.14 7.40 3.13
C GLN A 195 8.19 6.49 3.89
N ILE A 196 8.73 5.75 4.84
CA ILE A 196 7.95 5.05 5.86
C ILE A 196 8.20 5.61 7.26
N ASP A 197 9.23 6.41 7.46
CA ASP A 197 9.49 7.13 8.71
C ASP A 197 10.15 8.50 8.43
N GLN A 198 10.70 9.12 9.48
CA GLN A 198 11.41 10.41 9.42
C GLN A 198 12.83 10.28 9.98
N SER A 199 13.47 9.11 9.81
CA SER A 199 14.82 8.82 10.29
C SER A 199 15.93 9.57 9.55
N GLY A 200 15.58 10.34 8.52
CA GLY A 200 16.55 10.94 7.61
C GLY A 200 17.09 9.95 6.58
N TYR A 201 16.82 8.64 6.66
CA TYR A 201 17.23 7.65 5.65
C TYR A 201 16.11 7.34 4.66
N GLN A 202 16.48 7.01 3.41
CA GLN A 202 15.51 6.59 2.42
C GLN A 202 14.99 5.19 2.75
N ALA A 203 13.67 5.02 2.70
CA ALA A 203 13.09 3.70 2.89
C ALA A 203 13.50 2.75 1.75
N LEU A 204 13.93 1.55 2.10
CA LEU A 204 14.25 0.48 1.17
C LEU A 204 13.08 -0.50 1.00
N GLN A 205 13.09 -1.23 -0.11
CA GLN A 205 12.24 -2.42 -0.28
C GLN A 205 13.09 -3.63 -0.61
N ILE A 206 12.85 -4.73 0.11
CA ILE A 206 13.50 -6.03 -0.10
C ILE A 206 12.43 -7.08 -0.41
N GLU A 207 12.55 -7.71 -1.56
CA GLU A 207 11.76 -8.86 -1.98
C GLU A 207 12.35 -10.14 -1.38
N VAL A 208 11.62 -10.74 -0.44
CA VAL A 208 12.01 -11.98 0.22
C VAL A 208 11.18 -13.12 -0.37
N LEU A 209 11.82 -14.05 -1.08
CA LEU A 209 11.17 -15.28 -1.52
C LEU A 209 11.59 -16.44 -0.63
N ALA A 210 10.65 -16.95 0.19
CA ALA A 210 10.89 -18.08 1.08
C ALA A 210 10.51 -19.42 0.42
N ASN A 211 11.43 -20.38 0.44
CA ASN A 211 11.22 -21.73 -0.07
C ASN A 211 11.71 -22.77 0.95
N ARG A 212 10.79 -23.21 1.82
CA ARG A 212 11.01 -24.24 2.84
C ARG A 212 9.78 -25.17 2.93
N PRO A 213 9.52 -26.01 1.91
CA PRO A 213 8.34 -26.88 1.89
C PRO A 213 8.46 -28.07 2.86
N ASP A 214 9.66 -28.38 3.34
CA ASP A 214 9.95 -29.53 4.20
C ASP A 214 9.68 -29.27 5.68
N LYS A 215 9.65 -28.00 6.12
CA LYS A 215 9.48 -27.64 7.53
C LYS A 215 8.72 -26.31 7.71
N PRO A 216 7.95 -26.16 8.80
CA PRO A 216 7.47 -24.86 9.23
C PRO A 216 8.64 -23.87 9.39
N LEU A 217 8.43 -22.61 9.01
CA LEU A 217 9.49 -21.62 8.87
C LEU A 217 9.24 -20.39 9.75
N VAL A 218 10.25 -20.04 10.53
CA VAL A 218 10.39 -18.74 11.18
C VAL A 218 11.40 -17.89 10.41
N LEU A 219 11.06 -16.63 10.16
CA LEU A 219 11.97 -15.66 9.54
C LEU A 219 12.43 -14.62 10.56
N ILE A 220 13.73 -14.34 10.59
CA ILE A 220 14.31 -13.19 11.28
C ILE A 220 14.88 -12.23 10.23
N LEU A 221 14.42 -10.99 10.23
CA LEU A 221 14.72 -9.98 9.23
C LEU A 221 15.42 -8.80 9.90
N GLY A 222 16.54 -8.38 9.34
CA GLY A 222 17.44 -7.44 9.99
C GLY A 222 18.03 -6.43 9.02
N GLN A 223 17.84 -5.13 9.27
CA GLN A 223 18.44 -4.06 8.47
C GLN A 223 18.62 -2.78 9.29
N TYR A 224 19.66 -2.01 8.99
CA TYR A 224 19.94 -0.72 9.60
C TYR A 224 18.91 0.32 9.15
N GLU A 225 18.77 0.50 7.83
CA GLU A 225 17.89 1.48 7.17
C GLU A 225 16.40 1.14 7.31
N PRO A 226 15.51 2.15 7.21
CA PRO A 226 14.08 1.90 7.19
C PRO A 226 13.72 0.99 6.02
N THR A 227 13.08 -0.15 6.28
CA THR A 227 12.94 -1.21 5.26
C THR A 227 11.56 -1.85 5.23
N ILE A 228 11.02 -2.01 4.03
CA ILE A 228 9.84 -2.82 3.73
C ILE A 228 10.27 -4.19 3.23
N TRP A 229 10.02 -5.21 4.04
CA TRP A 229 10.24 -6.62 3.70
C TRP A 229 8.99 -7.17 3.01
N ASN A 230 9.01 -7.26 1.69
CA ASN A 230 7.91 -7.82 0.92
C ASN A 230 8.08 -9.33 0.77
N ILE A 231 7.30 -10.09 1.53
CA ILE A 231 7.49 -11.54 1.63
C ILE A 231 6.57 -12.27 0.67
N HIS A 232 7.19 -13.12 -0.16
CA HIS A 232 6.58 -14.13 -1.00
C HIS A 232 7.05 -15.50 -0.53
N TRP A 233 6.29 -16.54 -0.83
CA TRP A 233 6.68 -17.92 -0.48
C TRP A 233 6.24 -18.91 -1.55
N THR A 234 6.94 -20.04 -1.64
CA THR A 234 6.56 -21.12 -2.54
C THR A 234 5.39 -21.92 -1.99
N GLN A 235 4.60 -22.53 -2.88
CA GLN A 235 3.59 -23.51 -2.48
C GLN A 235 4.22 -24.63 -1.64
N GLY A 236 3.62 -24.91 -0.48
CA GLY A 236 4.13 -25.88 0.50
C GLY A 236 4.95 -25.24 1.63
N THR A 237 5.51 -24.03 1.43
CA THR A 237 6.18 -23.30 2.50
C THR A 237 5.17 -22.75 3.50
N HIS A 238 5.37 -23.04 4.79
CA HIS A 238 4.50 -22.59 5.86
C HIS A 238 5.25 -21.65 6.83
N ILE A 239 5.09 -20.34 6.64
CA ILE A 239 5.67 -19.32 7.54
C ILE A 239 4.80 -19.21 8.79
N ILE A 240 5.39 -19.45 9.96
CA ILE A 240 4.69 -19.52 11.25
C ILE A 240 4.97 -18.32 12.17
N ALA A 241 6.07 -17.59 11.95
CA ALA A 241 6.36 -16.35 12.67
C ALA A 241 7.38 -15.50 11.90
N VAL A 242 7.33 -14.19 12.10
CA VAL A 242 8.37 -13.27 11.61
C VAL A 242 8.84 -12.36 12.72
N VAL A 243 10.15 -12.17 12.80
CA VAL A 243 10.79 -11.14 13.62
C VAL A 243 11.46 -10.16 12.68
N ALA A 244 11.15 -8.87 12.80
CA ALA A 244 11.82 -7.81 12.06
C ALA A 244 12.44 -6.83 13.04
N GLY A 245 13.68 -6.43 12.82
CA GLY A 245 14.32 -5.41 13.64
C GLY A 245 15.46 -4.70 12.94
N GLY A 246 15.85 -3.59 13.54
CA GLY A 246 16.68 -2.60 12.88
C GLY A 246 16.94 -1.38 13.75
N LEU A 247 17.75 -0.45 13.25
CA LEU A 247 17.89 0.86 13.89
C LEU A 247 16.60 1.66 13.64
N HIS A 248 16.27 1.82 12.35
CA HIS A 248 15.11 2.57 11.86
C HIS A 248 13.90 1.66 11.58
N ARG A 249 12.76 2.26 11.21
CA ARG A 249 11.48 1.57 11.09
C ARG A 249 11.54 0.37 10.13
N GLN A 250 11.16 -0.80 10.62
CA GLN A 250 10.97 -1.99 9.81
C GLN A 250 9.48 -2.20 9.51
N ALA A 251 9.14 -2.69 8.32
CA ALA A 251 7.78 -3.02 7.92
C ALA A 251 7.75 -4.37 7.21
N VAL A 252 6.75 -5.21 7.52
CA VAL A 252 6.59 -6.52 6.89
C VAL A 252 5.32 -6.50 6.03
N ALA A 253 5.49 -6.77 4.75
CA ALA A 253 4.47 -6.80 3.72
C ALA A 253 4.33 -8.20 3.13
N GLY A 254 3.26 -8.41 2.35
CA GLY A 254 3.08 -9.62 1.55
C GLY A 254 2.55 -10.84 2.32
N LEU A 255 2.42 -10.78 3.65
CA LEU A 255 1.91 -11.90 4.44
C LEU A 255 0.40 -11.87 4.71
N PRO A 256 -0.26 -13.04 4.83
CA PRO A 256 -1.64 -13.13 5.30
C PRO A 256 -1.80 -12.55 6.71
N ARG A 257 -3.01 -12.10 7.04
CA ARG A 257 -3.33 -11.67 8.42
C ARG A 257 -3.22 -12.87 9.36
N GLY A 258 -2.74 -12.63 10.58
CA GLY A 258 -2.71 -13.63 11.65
C GLY A 258 -1.39 -14.36 11.82
N ILE A 259 -0.41 -14.18 10.92
CA ILE A 259 0.97 -14.63 11.18
C ILE A 259 1.53 -13.80 12.35
N PRO A 260 1.96 -14.42 13.46
CA PRO A 260 2.58 -13.73 14.57
C PRO A 260 3.82 -12.98 14.12
N MET A 261 3.91 -11.70 14.51
CA MET A 261 5.01 -10.82 14.17
C MET A 261 5.56 -10.11 15.40
N LEU A 262 6.88 -10.06 15.52
CA LEU A 262 7.59 -9.11 16.37
C LEU A 262 8.29 -8.10 15.48
N ASN A 263 8.03 -6.82 15.73
CA ASN A 263 8.67 -5.72 15.03
C ASN A 263 9.24 -4.76 16.07
N SER A 264 10.57 -4.78 16.20
CA SER A 264 11.29 -4.09 17.26
C SER A 264 12.49 -3.37 16.68
N THR A 265 12.51 -2.06 16.81
CA THR A 265 13.61 -1.20 16.38
C THR A 265 14.09 -0.37 17.57
N ILE A 266 15.27 0.21 17.47
CA ILE A 266 15.74 1.13 18.53
C ILE A 266 14.76 2.30 18.68
N GLU A 267 14.36 2.92 17.57
CA GLU A 267 13.47 4.09 17.58
C GLU A 267 12.06 3.80 18.08
N ASN A 268 11.53 2.59 17.84
CA ASN A 268 10.18 2.25 18.28
C ASN A 268 10.13 1.76 19.73
N GLU A 269 11.29 1.69 20.40
CA GLU A 269 11.51 1.15 21.76
C GLU A 269 10.85 -0.22 21.96
N GLY A 270 10.90 -1.07 20.94
CA GLY A 270 10.29 -2.38 20.96
C GLY A 270 10.94 -3.31 21.98
N GLY A 271 10.21 -4.35 22.39
CA GLY A 271 10.65 -5.26 23.44
C GLY A 271 11.99 -5.97 23.18
N CYS A 272 12.48 -6.03 21.94
CA CYS A 272 13.75 -6.64 21.53
C CYS A 272 14.88 -5.62 21.24
N LYS A 273 14.81 -4.39 21.78
CA LYS A 273 15.78 -3.31 21.49
C LYS A 273 17.25 -3.64 21.78
N ASP A 274 17.53 -4.62 22.63
CA ASP A 274 18.90 -5.05 22.95
C ASP A 274 19.56 -5.83 21.79
N PHE A 275 18.80 -6.16 20.73
CA PHE A 275 19.31 -6.90 19.57
C PHE A 275 19.41 -6.00 18.34
N ASN A 276 20.64 -5.69 17.97
CA ASN A 276 21.00 -4.94 16.78
C ASN A 276 20.92 -5.83 15.54
N LEU A 277 19.72 -6.07 15.01
CA LEU A 277 19.53 -7.04 13.91
C LEU A 277 20.15 -6.66 12.56
N TRP A 278 20.93 -5.59 12.47
CA TRP A 278 21.81 -5.32 11.32
C TRP A 278 23.22 -5.91 11.48
N GLU A 279 23.56 -6.42 12.67
CA GLU A 279 24.81 -7.11 12.94
C GLU A 279 24.57 -8.64 12.93
N PRO A 280 25.29 -9.41 12.10
CA PRO A 280 25.13 -10.87 12.02
C PRO A 280 25.22 -11.60 13.37
N GLU A 281 26.01 -11.08 14.29
CA GLU A 281 26.24 -11.60 15.63
C GLU A 281 24.97 -11.59 16.50
N ALA A 282 24.02 -10.71 16.20
CA ALA A 282 22.78 -10.55 16.97
C ALA A 282 21.73 -11.64 16.69
N PHE A 283 21.77 -12.30 15.52
CA PHE A 283 20.74 -13.26 15.10
C PHE A 283 20.63 -14.47 16.02
N ASN A 284 21.76 -15.10 16.36
CA ASN A 284 21.78 -16.32 17.15
C ASN A 284 21.35 -16.12 18.62
N PRO A 285 21.87 -15.10 19.33
CA PRO A 285 21.36 -14.73 20.65
C PRO A 285 19.85 -14.48 20.67
N LEU A 286 19.32 -13.72 19.70
CA LEU A 286 17.88 -13.47 19.60
C LEU A 286 17.10 -14.75 19.32
N SER A 287 17.53 -15.54 18.34
CA SER A 287 16.86 -16.77 17.94
C SER A 287 16.77 -17.77 19.09
N ARG A 288 17.86 -17.93 19.86
CA ARG A 288 17.86 -18.79 21.05
C ARG A 288 16.91 -18.28 22.13
N ARG A 289 16.84 -16.96 22.33
CA ARG A 289 15.92 -16.35 23.30
C ARG A 289 14.44 -16.57 22.93
N LEU A 290 14.10 -16.41 21.65
CA LEU A 290 12.71 -16.50 21.19
C LEU A 290 12.24 -17.92 20.86
N PHE A 291 13.14 -18.76 20.36
CA PHE A 291 12.79 -20.04 19.73
C PHE A 291 13.58 -21.24 20.28
N GLY A 292 14.51 -21.01 21.22
CA GLY A 292 15.31 -22.07 21.84
C GLY A 292 16.34 -22.72 20.91
N ARG A 293 16.55 -22.18 19.70
CA ARG A 293 17.49 -22.73 18.69
C ARG A 293 18.21 -21.61 17.92
N PRO A 294 19.43 -21.84 17.41
CA PRO A 294 20.12 -20.87 16.55
C PRO A 294 19.41 -20.73 15.20
N VAL A 295 19.79 -19.71 14.44
CA VAL A 295 19.42 -19.63 13.02
C VAL A 295 20.20 -20.71 12.25
N GLU A 296 19.54 -21.42 11.33
CA GLU A 296 20.20 -22.44 10.51
C GLU A 296 21.15 -21.79 9.50
N LYS A 297 20.73 -20.64 8.94
CA LYS A 297 21.49 -19.88 7.95
C LYS A 297 21.04 -18.42 7.90
N VAL A 298 22.00 -17.53 7.65
CA VAL A 298 21.75 -16.12 7.32
C VAL A 298 21.91 -15.95 5.81
N TYR A 299 20.94 -15.29 5.18
CA TYR A 299 20.94 -14.95 3.76
C TYR A 299 21.14 -13.43 3.63
N LEU A 300 21.99 -13.02 2.70
CA LEU A 300 22.20 -11.61 2.40
C LEU A 300 21.30 -11.23 1.23
N ALA A 301 20.56 -10.12 1.36
CA ALA A 301 19.84 -9.56 0.24
C ALA A 301 20.79 -8.87 -0.72
N GLU A 302 20.64 -9.15 -2.01
CA GLU A 302 21.43 -8.56 -3.09
C GLU A 302 20.51 -7.82 -4.04
N ASN A 303 20.79 -6.53 -4.27
CA ASN A 303 19.96 -5.66 -5.11
C ASN A 303 18.47 -5.74 -4.74
N GLY A 304 18.18 -5.68 -3.44
CA GLY A 304 16.80 -5.70 -2.94
C GLY A 304 16.07 -7.03 -3.12
N ASN A 305 16.76 -8.13 -3.42
CA ASN A 305 16.15 -9.45 -3.60
C ASN A 305 16.89 -10.51 -2.77
N VAL A 306 16.15 -11.50 -2.26
CA VAL A 306 16.73 -12.66 -1.56
C VAL A 306 15.87 -13.90 -1.72
N LEU A 307 16.51 -15.03 -2.05
CA LEU A 307 15.92 -16.37 -1.97
C LEU A 307 16.37 -17.02 -0.65
N VAL A 308 15.41 -17.37 0.19
CA VAL A 308 15.63 -17.96 1.52
C VAL A 308 15.19 -19.42 1.50
N GLY A 309 16.05 -20.32 1.99
CA GLY A 309 15.79 -21.76 2.01
C GLY A 309 16.43 -22.50 0.84
N GLY A 310 15.69 -23.43 0.24
CA GLY A 310 16.15 -24.31 -0.84
C GLY A 310 16.01 -23.71 -2.25
N PRO A 311 16.65 -24.32 -3.27
CA PRO A 311 16.55 -23.87 -4.65
C PRO A 311 15.12 -24.00 -5.20
N LEU A 312 14.76 -23.14 -6.15
CA LEU A 312 13.46 -23.17 -6.81
C LEU A 312 13.46 -24.18 -7.96
N SER A 313 12.35 -24.91 -8.13
CA SER A 313 12.08 -25.62 -9.37
C SER A 313 11.37 -24.68 -10.36
N PRO A 314 11.54 -24.87 -11.68
CA PRO A 314 10.92 -24.00 -12.70
C PRO A 314 9.40 -23.90 -12.61
N ASP A 315 8.74 -24.97 -12.17
CA ASP A 315 7.27 -25.06 -12.09
C ASP A 315 6.72 -24.67 -10.72
N ILE A 316 7.56 -24.19 -9.79
CA ILE A 316 7.11 -23.90 -8.44
C ILE A 316 6.20 -22.67 -8.41
N LYS A 317 5.01 -22.85 -7.85
CA LYS A 317 4.08 -21.75 -7.69
C LYS A 317 4.53 -20.83 -6.56
N VAL A 318 4.74 -19.55 -6.87
CA VAL A 318 4.99 -18.49 -5.90
C VAL A 318 3.67 -17.89 -5.44
N LEU A 319 3.56 -17.66 -4.14
CA LEU A 319 2.40 -17.14 -3.43
C LEU A 319 2.76 -15.84 -2.72
N SER A 320 1.79 -14.96 -2.61
CA SER A 320 1.85 -13.72 -1.83
C SER A 320 0.47 -13.34 -1.34
N SER A 321 0.40 -12.46 -0.34
CA SER A 321 -0.84 -11.91 0.17
C SER A 321 -0.96 -10.43 -0.13
N SER A 322 -2.13 -10.03 -0.63
CA SER A 322 -2.50 -8.63 -0.78
C SER A 322 -3.03 -7.99 0.51
N ALA A 323 -3.02 -8.71 1.63
CA ALA A 323 -3.55 -8.20 2.90
C ALA A 323 -2.73 -7.03 3.47
N THR A 324 -1.43 -6.98 3.19
CA THR A 324 -0.48 -5.94 3.61
C THR A 324 0.44 -5.59 2.44
N PRO A 325 -0.04 -4.84 1.42
CA PRO A 325 0.78 -4.51 0.26
C PRO A 325 1.88 -3.50 0.65
N PRO A 326 3.08 -3.52 0.04
CA PRO A 326 4.17 -2.59 0.39
C PRO A 326 3.75 -1.12 0.47
N LYS A 327 2.93 -0.68 -0.50
CA LYS A 327 2.42 0.70 -0.57
C LYS A 327 1.54 1.12 0.62
N SER A 328 1.04 0.20 1.44
CA SER A 328 0.28 0.56 2.65
C SER A 328 1.15 1.16 3.75
N PHE A 329 2.48 1.00 3.67
CA PHE A 329 3.42 1.56 4.64
C PHE A 329 3.92 2.96 4.27
N PHE A 330 3.62 3.43 3.07
CA PHE A 330 3.97 4.79 2.65
C PHE A 330 3.27 5.82 3.54
N ASP A 331 4.07 6.65 4.21
CA ASP A 331 3.60 7.88 4.83
C ASP A 331 3.30 8.95 3.77
N LYS A 332 2.03 9.06 3.39
CA LYS A 332 1.56 10.04 2.40
C LYS A 332 1.75 11.50 2.84
N ASN A 333 1.99 11.74 4.12
CA ASN A 333 2.21 13.08 4.66
C ASN A 333 3.70 13.43 4.73
N ALA A 334 4.59 12.44 4.59
CA ALA A 334 6.02 12.67 4.51
C ALA A 334 6.39 13.25 3.13
N PRO A 335 7.41 14.14 3.08
CA PRO A 335 7.99 14.58 1.82
C PRO A 335 8.58 13.39 1.05
N LEU A 336 8.73 13.56 -0.27
CA LEU A 336 9.52 12.64 -1.09
C LEU A 336 10.98 12.66 -0.61
N ALA A 337 11.71 11.58 -0.88
CA ALA A 337 13.12 11.47 -0.51
C ALA A 337 14.03 12.37 -1.37
N GLY A 338 15.16 12.78 -0.81
CA GLY A 338 16.28 13.40 -1.49
C GLY A 338 15.91 14.62 -2.33
N GLU A 339 16.51 14.72 -3.51
CA GLU A 339 16.30 15.82 -4.45
C GLU A 339 14.84 15.96 -4.88
N ALA A 340 14.12 14.85 -5.09
CA ALA A 340 12.70 14.89 -5.44
C ALA A 340 11.84 15.57 -4.36
N GLY A 341 12.22 15.42 -3.08
CA GLY A 341 11.59 16.14 -1.96
C GLY A 341 11.87 17.64 -1.99
N LEU A 342 13.09 18.03 -2.35
CA LEU A 342 13.48 19.44 -2.50
C LEU A 342 12.75 20.10 -3.68
N GLU A 343 12.70 19.43 -4.82
CA GLU A 343 11.98 19.89 -6.02
C GLU A 343 10.48 20.07 -5.77
N ASP A 344 9.86 19.10 -5.09
CA ASP A 344 8.46 19.20 -4.69
C ASP A 344 8.23 20.37 -3.72
N GLY A 345 9.17 20.61 -2.80
CA GLY A 345 9.19 21.78 -1.93
C GLY A 345 9.22 23.11 -2.69
N ILE A 346 10.04 23.21 -3.75
CA ILE A 346 10.08 24.39 -4.63
C ILE A 346 8.77 24.55 -5.38
N LYS A 347 8.27 23.46 -5.98
CA LYS A 347 7.03 23.46 -6.76
C LYS A 347 5.81 23.89 -5.92
N LYS A 348 5.79 23.51 -4.64
CA LYS A 348 4.77 23.90 -3.67
C LYS A 348 4.98 25.32 -3.08
N GLY A 349 6.08 25.99 -3.44
CA GLY A 349 6.44 27.32 -2.91
C GLY A 349 6.78 27.30 -1.42
N LEU A 350 7.21 26.15 -0.90
CA LEU A 350 7.73 26.00 0.45
C LEU A 350 9.22 26.38 0.51
N LEU A 351 9.93 26.12 -0.58
CA LEU A 351 11.33 26.49 -0.79
C LEU A 351 11.47 27.39 -2.01
N ARG A 352 12.57 28.12 -2.07
CA ARG A 352 13.15 28.64 -3.32
C ARG A 352 14.65 28.40 -3.34
N LYS A 353 15.26 28.43 -4.53
CA LYS A 353 16.72 28.50 -4.63
C LYS A 353 17.21 29.78 -3.96
N ALA A 354 18.30 29.66 -3.21
CA ALA A 354 18.97 30.80 -2.61
C ALA A 354 19.73 31.60 -3.66
N THR A 355 19.89 32.89 -3.39
CA THR A 355 20.73 33.79 -4.17
C THR A 355 21.90 34.25 -3.31
N GLU A 356 22.89 34.89 -3.93
CA GLU A 356 24.03 35.43 -3.18
C GLU A 356 23.60 36.51 -2.16
N GLU A 357 22.50 37.22 -2.42
CA GLU A 357 21.91 38.17 -1.48
C GLU A 357 21.51 37.49 -0.17
N ASP A 358 21.01 36.25 -0.21
CA ASP A 358 20.62 35.52 1.00
C ASP A 358 21.83 35.21 1.89
N ALA A 359 22.92 34.74 1.29
CA ALA A 359 24.18 34.49 2.00
C ALA A 359 24.79 35.79 2.55
N ARG A 360 24.77 36.88 1.76
CA ARG A 360 25.22 38.20 2.23
C ARG A 360 24.35 38.73 3.38
N ALA A 361 23.04 38.54 3.31
CA ALA A 361 22.11 38.97 4.36
C ALA A 361 22.32 38.21 5.67
N TRP A 362 22.57 36.89 5.61
CA TRP A 362 22.98 36.10 6.77
C TRP A 362 24.26 36.66 7.39
N PHE A 363 25.27 36.85 6.54
CA PHE A 363 26.58 37.30 6.93
C PHE A 363 26.56 38.66 7.65
N ALA A 364 25.86 39.64 7.07
CA ALA A 364 25.74 40.97 7.65
C ALA A 364 25.16 40.92 9.08
N GLN A 365 24.13 40.10 9.31
CA GLN A 365 23.51 40.02 10.64
C GLN A 365 24.37 39.28 11.68
N VAL A 366 25.16 38.30 11.26
CA VAL A 366 26.11 37.62 12.17
C VAL A 366 27.28 38.56 12.52
N ALA A 367 27.79 39.31 11.54
CA ALA A 367 28.89 40.26 11.74
C ALA A 367 28.51 41.40 12.71
N GLU A 368 27.28 41.92 12.63
CA GLU A 368 26.76 42.91 13.59
C GLU A 368 26.74 42.42 15.05
N ARG A 369 26.75 41.10 15.26
CA ARG A 369 26.68 40.46 16.58
C ARG A 369 28.01 39.89 17.06
N ALA A 370 29.04 39.92 16.22
CA ALA A 370 30.37 39.48 16.61
C ALA A 370 30.89 40.37 17.75
N PRO A 371 31.53 39.80 18.79
CA PRO A 371 32.07 40.62 19.87
C PRO A 371 33.10 41.60 19.30
N SER A 372 32.87 42.90 19.50
CA SER A 372 33.69 43.97 18.93
C SER A 372 35.11 44.06 19.52
N ASP A 373 35.41 43.28 20.57
CA ASP A 373 36.65 43.36 21.36
C ASP A 373 37.50 42.06 21.25
N VAL A 374 37.36 41.33 20.14
CA VAL A 374 38.26 40.20 19.84
C VAL A 374 39.51 40.74 19.14
N PRO A 375 40.71 40.67 19.76
CA PRO A 375 41.93 41.13 19.11
C PRO A 375 42.24 40.27 17.89
N PRO A 376 42.74 40.86 16.78
CA PRO A 376 43.10 40.11 15.59
C PRO A 376 44.28 39.17 15.88
N ILE A 377 44.20 37.93 15.39
CA ILE A 377 45.28 36.94 15.48
C ILE A 377 46.16 37.06 14.23
N ALA A 378 47.46 37.27 14.41
CA ALA A 378 48.40 37.39 13.30
C ALA A 378 48.39 36.13 12.41
N GLY A 379 48.18 36.30 11.10
CA GLY A 379 48.09 35.20 10.14
C GLY A 379 46.71 34.55 10.00
N GLN A 380 45.71 34.99 10.79
CA GLN A 380 44.33 34.53 10.68
C GLN A 380 43.49 35.61 10.00
N GLU A 381 42.82 35.28 8.88
CA GLU A 381 41.81 36.16 8.30
C GLU A 381 40.66 36.32 9.31
N THR A 382 40.46 37.55 9.81
CA THR A 382 39.39 37.89 10.76
C THR A 382 38.07 38.21 10.08
N THR A 383 38.05 38.35 8.75
CA THR A 383 36.82 38.46 7.97
C THR A 383 36.15 37.10 7.94
N PRO A 384 34.96 36.94 8.55
CA PRO A 384 34.22 35.70 8.39
C PRO A 384 33.91 35.53 6.89
N LYS A 385 33.84 34.29 6.41
CA LYS A 385 33.58 34.02 4.98
C LYS A 385 32.08 33.98 4.72
N VAL A 386 31.63 34.72 3.71
CA VAL A 386 30.25 34.61 3.20
C VAL A 386 30.06 33.16 2.73
N PRO A 387 29.00 32.45 3.18
CA PRO A 387 28.72 31.11 2.68
C PRO A 387 28.60 31.13 1.16
N GLY A 388 29.32 30.25 0.47
CA GLY A 388 29.18 30.11 -0.98
C GLY A 388 27.77 29.64 -1.32
N ILE A 389 27.17 30.22 -2.36
CA ILE A 389 25.93 29.71 -2.93
C ILE A 389 26.30 28.70 -4.02
N TYR A 390 25.93 27.45 -3.80
CA TYR A 390 26.14 26.35 -4.75
C TYR A 390 24.81 25.66 -5.08
N GLU A 391 24.82 24.80 -6.11
CA GLU A 391 23.67 23.95 -6.44
C GLU A 391 23.29 23.10 -5.22
N GLY A 392 22.06 23.25 -4.72
CA GLY A 392 21.63 22.64 -3.45
C GLY A 392 21.49 23.62 -2.28
N THR A 393 21.53 24.94 -2.54
CA THR A 393 21.27 25.97 -1.51
C THR A 393 19.87 26.56 -1.65
N TYR A 394 19.10 26.56 -0.55
CA TYR A 394 17.68 26.92 -0.54
C TYR A 394 17.34 27.91 0.57
N VAL A 395 16.27 28.67 0.36
CA VAL A 395 15.61 29.49 1.39
C VAL A 395 14.26 28.88 1.73
N VAL A 396 14.02 28.69 3.03
CA VAL A 396 12.75 28.18 3.55
C VAL A 396 11.75 29.34 3.62
N LEU A 397 10.62 29.21 2.93
CA LEU A 397 9.63 30.28 2.83
C LEU A 397 8.43 30.08 3.76
N LYS A 398 8.12 28.83 4.11
CA LYS A 398 6.93 28.40 4.86
C LYS A 398 7.28 27.18 5.72
N PRO A 399 6.40 26.75 6.66
CA PRO A 399 6.59 25.50 7.38
C PRO A 399 6.94 24.35 6.44
N PHE A 400 8.05 23.69 6.73
CA PHE A 400 8.67 22.68 5.88
C PHE A 400 9.12 21.48 6.72
N VAL A 401 9.25 20.33 6.07
CA VAL A 401 9.80 19.11 6.67
C VAL A 401 10.98 18.69 5.80
N PHE A 402 12.14 18.47 6.41
CA PHE A 402 13.32 18.02 5.67
C PHE A 402 13.02 16.67 4.98
N PRO A 403 13.26 16.57 3.66
CA PRO A 403 13.33 15.29 3.00
C PRO A 403 14.36 14.39 3.67
N ALA A 404 14.06 13.10 3.79
CA ALA A 404 15.10 12.12 4.10
C ALA A 404 16.11 12.04 2.92
N ALA A 405 17.23 11.35 3.13
CA ALA A 405 18.32 11.12 2.18
C ALA A 405 19.16 12.36 1.81
N LEU A 406 19.20 13.38 2.67
CA LEU A 406 20.04 14.56 2.48
C LEU A 406 21.47 14.36 3.00
N PHE A 407 22.15 13.31 2.50
CA PHE A 407 23.52 12.95 2.86
C PHE A 407 24.46 13.03 1.66
N GLY A 408 25.77 13.18 1.92
CA GLY A 408 26.79 13.18 0.86
C GLY A 408 26.52 14.20 -0.24
N GLY A 409 26.51 13.77 -1.50
CA GLY A 409 26.23 14.62 -2.66
C GLY A 409 24.80 15.19 -2.73
N HIS A 410 23.89 14.68 -1.91
CA HIS A 410 22.51 15.17 -1.78
C HIS A 410 22.32 16.05 -0.53
N SER A 411 23.38 16.33 0.23
CA SER A 411 23.32 17.30 1.32
C SER A 411 23.02 18.69 0.76
N ALA A 412 22.23 19.46 1.51
CA ALA A 412 21.78 20.78 1.10
C ALA A 412 22.20 21.86 2.10
N THR A 413 22.07 23.12 1.70
CA THR A 413 22.15 24.26 2.61
C THR A 413 20.79 24.94 2.69
N PHE A 414 20.33 25.23 3.91
CA PHE A 414 19.06 25.91 4.16
C PHE A 414 19.28 27.22 4.91
N PHE A 415 18.80 28.32 4.33
CA PHE A 415 18.59 29.57 5.04
C PHE A 415 17.15 29.61 5.54
N ILE A 416 16.97 29.85 6.84
CA ILE A 416 15.66 30.00 7.48
C ILE A 416 15.50 31.48 7.84
N PRO A 417 14.74 32.26 7.06
CA PRO A 417 14.52 33.67 7.33
C PRO A 417 13.81 33.90 8.67
N ARG A 418 13.99 35.10 9.21
CA ARG A 418 13.35 35.50 10.47
C ARG A 418 11.82 35.37 10.36
N GLY A 419 11.19 34.79 11.37
CA GLY A 419 9.74 34.59 11.44
C GLY A 419 9.25 33.32 10.74
N VAL A 420 10.11 32.63 9.99
CA VAL A 420 9.82 31.28 9.47
C VAL A 420 10.23 30.26 10.54
N PRO A 421 9.35 29.31 10.91
CA PRO A 421 9.69 28.30 11.91
C PRO A 421 10.76 27.34 11.38
N MET A 422 11.58 26.82 12.29
CA MET A 422 12.54 25.75 12.00
C MET A 422 11.80 24.56 11.34
N PRO A 423 12.29 24.04 10.19
CA PRO A 423 11.71 22.85 9.60
C PRO A 423 11.78 21.64 10.55
N ASN A 424 10.78 20.77 10.47
CA ASN A 424 10.75 19.51 11.21
C ASN A 424 11.51 18.41 10.43
N GLY A 425 11.75 17.27 11.09
CA GLY A 425 12.44 16.12 10.48
C GLY A 425 13.96 16.19 10.64
N ASP A 426 14.66 15.19 10.11
CA ASP A 426 16.11 15.07 10.16
C ASP A 426 16.73 15.74 8.91
N PRO A 427 17.61 16.74 9.07
CA PRO A 427 18.26 17.44 7.95
C PRO A 427 19.39 16.64 7.27
N GLY A 428 19.73 15.45 7.78
CA GLY A 428 20.86 14.66 7.33
C GLY A 428 22.19 15.37 7.58
N HIS A 429 23.04 15.46 6.55
CA HIS A 429 24.31 16.22 6.61
C HIS A 429 24.17 17.66 6.11
N SER A 430 22.93 18.15 6.00
CA SER A 430 22.67 19.50 5.52
C SER A 430 23.14 20.56 6.52
N THR A 431 23.50 21.72 5.98
CA THR A 431 23.84 22.90 6.78
C THR A 431 22.62 23.80 6.90
N ILE A 432 22.38 24.33 8.10
CA ILE A 432 21.24 25.18 8.40
C ILE A 432 21.72 26.50 8.99
N TYR A 433 21.32 27.60 8.36
CA TYR A 433 21.54 28.96 8.82
C TYR A 433 20.20 29.55 9.28
N ASP A 434 19.99 29.61 10.60
CA ASP A 434 18.73 30.05 11.19
C ASP A 434 18.79 31.52 11.65
N PHE A 435 18.07 32.41 10.95
CA PHE A 435 18.02 33.85 11.24
C PHE A 435 17.22 34.20 12.49
N ASN A 436 16.49 33.24 13.08
CA ASN A 436 15.81 33.45 14.35
C ASN A 436 16.79 33.36 15.52
N THR A 437 17.71 32.38 15.47
CA THR A 437 18.67 32.09 16.55
C THR A 437 20.09 32.58 16.27
N PHE A 438 20.40 32.91 15.01
CA PHE A 438 21.74 33.25 14.54
C PHE A 438 22.75 32.09 14.69
N ALA A 439 22.24 30.86 14.72
CA ALA A 439 23.04 29.66 14.73
C ALA A 439 23.28 29.16 13.29
N ALA A 440 24.53 28.83 12.98
CA ALA A 440 24.87 27.93 11.89
C ALA A 440 25.02 26.52 12.47
N ARG A 441 24.23 25.56 11.98
CA ARG A 441 24.26 24.17 12.44
C ARG A 441 24.60 23.26 11.27
N GLN A 442 25.51 22.33 11.51
CA GLN A 442 25.72 21.17 10.66
C GLN A 442 25.51 19.97 11.56
N GLU A 443 24.41 19.24 11.35
CA GLU A 443 24.19 18.00 12.09
C GLU A 443 25.03 16.91 11.43
N SER A 444 26.06 16.44 12.13
CA SER A 444 26.78 15.24 11.74
C SER A 444 26.02 14.05 12.32
N SER A 445 25.44 13.20 11.47
CA SER A 445 24.88 11.91 11.90
C SER A 445 26.03 10.99 12.35
N SER A 446 26.48 11.15 13.58
CA SER A 446 27.29 10.16 14.27
C SER A 446 26.78 10.07 15.70
N PRO A 447 26.13 8.96 16.10
CA PRO A 447 26.10 8.63 17.51
C PRO A 447 27.56 8.36 17.88
N GLN A 448 28.20 9.34 18.52
CA GLN A 448 29.49 9.12 19.16
C GLN A 448 29.36 7.88 20.06
N LYS A 449 30.13 6.84 19.70
CA LYS A 449 30.41 5.68 20.53
C LYS A 449 30.56 6.11 22.00
N ARG A 450 29.73 5.55 22.87
CA ARG A 450 30.10 5.26 24.25
C ARG A 450 29.93 3.78 24.49
#